data_AF-A0A7I7X6K4-F1
#
_entry.id   AF-A0A7I7X6K4-F1
#
_cell.length_a   1.000
_cell.length_b   1.000
_cell.length_c   1.000
_cell.angle_alpha   90.00
_cell.angle_beta   90.00
_cell.angle_gamma   90.00
#
_symmetry.space_group_name_H-M   'P 1'
#
loop_
_entity.id
_entity.type
_entity.pdbx_description
1 polymer ?
#
loop_
_entity_poly.entity_id
_entity_poly.type
_entity_poly.pdbx_seq_one_letter_code
_entity_poly.pdbx_strand_id
1 'polypeptide(L)'
;MPHFPKPAAGSWTQSYPELGTEPVDYSDSVDPAFFEAEREAVFKRTWINVGRVERLPKTGSYFTRELPSVCKGTSIIVVKTKDGSVKAYHNICRHRGNKLVWNDFPNEETSGICRQFTCKYHAWRYSLDGDLTFVQQEDEFFNVNKADYGLAGVRCEVWEGFIFVNFDDNAQPLADYLGPLAKGIEGYPFGEMTETYSYRAEVGSNWKLFIDAFIEFYHAPILHQGQYTKEEAAKIQKFGYEALHYELAGPHSLQSTWGGQAPPPDMSMVKPLDRVLRSGLFGPWDKPEPIANLKELPPGVNVKRAPQWGIDSWLFYPNFMLLIWEPGWYLTYQYWPTAVDKHTFEANLYFVPPKNARERLAQELAAVTFKEYALQDANTLEATQTMIGTKAVKDFLLCDQEILIRHLHKVNRDFVKEYHSAAAV
;
A
#
# COMPACT_ATOMS: atom_id res chain seq x y z
N MET A 1 -21.96 -21.32 16.87
CA MET A 1 -22.16 -21.62 15.44
C MET A 1 -21.57 -20.46 14.68
N PRO A 2 -20.91 -20.67 13.53
CA PRO A 2 -20.36 -19.57 12.74
C PRO A 2 -21.49 -18.64 12.29
N HIS A 3 -21.22 -17.34 12.26
CA HIS A 3 -22.13 -16.30 11.79
C HIS A 3 -22.24 -16.29 10.26
N PHE A 4 -21.15 -16.62 9.56
CA PHE A 4 -21.11 -16.73 8.11
C PHE A 4 -20.71 -18.13 7.64
N PRO A 5 -21.07 -18.52 6.40
CA PRO A 5 -20.66 -19.81 5.86
C PRO A 5 -19.14 -19.98 5.87
N LYS A 6 -18.65 -21.05 6.49
CA LYS A 6 -17.26 -21.47 6.38
C LYS A 6 -16.98 -22.11 5.02
N PRO A 7 -15.70 -22.20 4.61
CA PRO A 7 -15.32 -22.93 3.40
C PRO A 7 -15.79 -24.38 3.41
N ALA A 8 -15.92 -24.98 2.23
CA ALA A 8 -16.29 -26.40 2.10
C ALA A 8 -15.30 -27.34 2.81
N ALA A 9 -14.04 -26.94 2.94
CA ALA A 9 -13.01 -27.69 3.67
C ALA A 9 -13.21 -27.71 5.20
N GLY A 10 -14.10 -26.87 5.75
CA GLY A 10 -14.41 -26.76 7.17
C GLY A 10 -13.91 -25.46 7.81
N SER A 11 -12.66 -25.08 7.52
CA SER A 11 -12.02 -23.87 8.02
C SER A 11 -11.26 -23.14 6.91
N TRP A 12 -10.87 -21.88 7.16
CA TRP A 12 -10.03 -21.14 6.23
C TRP A 12 -8.65 -21.80 6.11
N THR A 13 -8.01 -22.13 7.23
CA THR A 13 -6.68 -22.78 7.20
C THR A 13 -6.72 -24.15 6.53
N GLN A 14 -7.82 -24.91 6.66
CA GLN A 14 -7.99 -26.18 5.94
C GLN A 14 -8.14 -26.02 4.42
N SER A 15 -8.54 -24.83 3.95
CA SER A 15 -8.60 -24.52 2.52
C SER A 15 -7.24 -24.21 1.91
N TYR A 16 -6.22 -23.94 2.75
CA TYR A 16 -4.84 -23.62 2.37
C TYR A 16 -3.86 -24.42 3.26
N PRO A 17 -3.82 -25.76 3.14
CA PRO A 17 -3.10 -26.63 4.06
C PRO A 17 -1.59 -26.37 4.12
N GLU A 18 -1.01 -25.79 3.07
CA GLU A 18 0.40 -25.41 2.98
C GLU A 18 0.82 -24.33 3.99
N LEU A 19 -0.14 -23.60 4.58
CA LEU A 19 0.12 -22.59 5.61
C LEU A 19 0.24 -23.20 7.02
N GLY A 20 -0.24 -24.43 7.21
CA GLY A 20 -0.22 -25.13 8.50
C GLY A 20 -1.05 -24.45 9.60
N THR A 21 -1.13 -25.12 10.75
CA THR A 21 -1.85 -24.61 11.95
C THR A 21 -0.94 -24.41 13.16
N GLU A 22 0.33 -24.80 13.05
CA GLU A 22 1.34 -24.64 14.10
C GLU A 22 1.56 -23.15 14.45
N PRO A 23 2.10 -22.86 15.64
CA PRO A 23 2.56 -21.52 15.99
C PRO A 23 3.45 -20.89 14.91
N VAL A 24 3.24 -19.59 14.65
CA VAL A 24 4.04 -18.81 13.71
C VAL A 24 5.18 -18.15 14.45
N ASP A 25 6.41 -18.38 14.00
CA ASP A 25 7.60 -17.70 14.51
C ASP A 25 7.70 -16.28 13.93
N TYR A 26 8.18 -15.28 14.68
CA TYR A 26 8.35 -13.89 14.17
C TYR A 26 9.82 -13.47 14.00
N SER A 27 10.75 -14.43 13.81
CA SER A 27 12.18 -14.14 13.62
C SER A 27 12.45 -13.27 12.39
N ASP A 28 11.63 -13.39 11.34
CA ASP A 28 11.67 -12.56 10.13
C ASP A 28 11.34 -11.08 10.39
N SER A 29 10.78 -10.74 11.54
CA SER A 29 10.47 -9.37 11.96
C SER A 29 11.43 -8.79 13.01
N VAL A 30 12.47 -9.55 13.42
CA VAL A 30 13.43 -9.12 14.45
C VAL A 30 14.89 -9.43 14.11
N ASP A 31 15.16 -10.16 13.03
CA ASP A 31 16.53 -10.47 12.60
C ASP A 31 17.06 -9.44 11.59
N PRO A 32 18.07 -8.62 11.94
CA PRO A 32 18.67 -7.67 11.01
C PRO A 32 19.27 -8.32 9.76
N ALA A 33 19.77 -9.56 9.86
CA ALA A 33 20.33 -10.26 8.71
C ALA A 33 19.22 -10.66 7.73
N PHE A 34 18.07 -11.11 8.26
CA PHE A 34 16.89 -11.39 7.44
C PHE A 34 16.38 -10.11 6.78
N PHE A 35 16.33 -8.99 7.50
CA PHE A 35 15.91 -7.70 6.95
C PHE A 35 16.78 -7.25 5.75
N GLU A 36 18.09 -7.37 5.83
CA GLU A 36 18.95 -7.04 4.68
C GLU A 36 18.74 -8.02 3.51
N ALA A 37 18.49 -9.31 3.79
CA ALA A 37 18.13 -10.27 2.75
C ALA A 37 16.77 -9.94 2.10
N GLU A 38 15.78 -9.45 2.86
CA GLU A 38 14.49 -8.98 2.34
C GLU A 38 14.67 -7.81 1.36
N ARG A 39 15.57 -6.87 1.64
CA ARG A 39 15.84 -5.77 0.69
C ARG A 39 16.29 -6.29 -0.68
N GLU A 40 17.16 -7.29 -0.69
CA GLU A 40 17.70 -7.90 -1.92
C GLU A 40 16.69 -8.82 -2.62
N ALA A 41 15.96 -9.62 -1.85
CA ALA A 41 15.07 -10.66 -2.36
C ALA A 41 13.69 -10.12 -2.76
N VAL A 42 13.19 -9.12 -2.02
CA VAL A 42 11.83 -8.59 -2.16
C VAL A 42 11.90 -7.22 -2.83
N PHE A 43 12.34 -6.18 -2.14
CA PHE A 43 12.16 -4.80 -2.60
C PHE A 43 12.97 -4.45 -3.87
N LYS A 44 14.05 -5.18 -4.17
CA LYS A 44 14.78 -5.03 -5.44
C LYS A 44 14.20 -5.82 -6.61
N ARG A 45 13.31 -6.79 -6.37
CA ARG A 45 12.89 -7.78 -7.37
C ARG A 45 11.38 -7.85 -7.60
N THR A 46 10.60 -7.31 -6.67
CA THR A 46 9.13 -7.21 -6.78
C THR A 46 8.67 -5.84 -7.25
N TRP A 47 7.45 -5.77 -7.77
CA TRP A 47 6.82 -4.49 -8.11
C TRP A 47 6.38 -3.74 -6.84
N ILE A 48 6.76 -2.47 -6.75
CA ILE A 48 6.48 -1.58 -5.61
C ILE A 48 5.60 -0.43 -6.08
N ASN A 49 4.45 -0.21 -5.41
CA ASN A 49 3.62 0.95 -5.67
C ASN A 49 4.28 2.22 -5.14
N VAL A 50 4.43 3.26 -5.97
CA VAL A 50 5.12 4.52 -5.61
C VAL A 50 4.23 5.76 -5.64
N GLY A 51 3.00 5.61 -6.12
CA GLY A 51 2.00 6.68 -6.15
C GLY A 51 0.96 6.46 -7.24
N ARG A 52 0.31 7.55 -7.64
CA ARG A 52 -0.70 7.55 -8.70
C ARG A 52 -0.44 8.60 -9.77
N VAL A 53 -1.06 8.42 -10.93
CA VAL A 53 -0.94 9.29 -12.11
C VAL A 53 -1.47 10.71 -11.90
N GLU A 54 -2.33 10.94 -10.92
CA GLU A 54 -2.83 12.28 -10.57
C GLU A 54 -1.70 13.20 -10.07
N ARG A 55 -0.57 12.64 -9.59
CA ARG A 55 0.66 13.40 -9.31
C ARG A 55 1.37 13.90 -10.58
N LEU A 56 0.95 13.42 -11.75
CA LEU A 56 1.56 13.68 -13.06
C LEU A 56 0.54 14.26 -14.06
N PRO A 57 -0.13 15.39 -13.76
CA PRO A 57 -1.28 15.86 -14.54
C PRO A 57 -0.96 16.21 -15.99
N LYS A 58 0.27 16.64 -16.30
CA LYS A 58 0.70 17.05 -17.65
C LYS A 58 2.11 16.58 -17.96
N THR A 59 2.48 16.57 -19.25
CA THR A 59 3.86 16.29 -19.69
C THR A 59 4.88 17.12 -18.91
N GLY A 60 5.97 16.48 -18.49
CA GLY A 60 7.03 17.07 -17.70
C GLY A 60 6.73 17.15 -16.20
N SER A 61 5.50 16.84 -15.78
CA SER A 61 5.21 16.64 -14.35
C SER A 61 6.05 15.49 -13.84
N TYR A 62 6.63 15.66 -12.66
CA TYR A 62 7.44 14.65 -12.00
C TYR A 62 7.21 14.69 -10.49
N PHE A 63 7.53 13.57 -9.84
CA PHE A 63 7.81 13.53 -8.42
C PHE A 63 9.02 12.64 -8.14
N THR A 64 9.62 12.83 -6.99
CA THR A 64 10.68 11.95 -6.49
C THR A 64 10.15 11.10 -5.36
N ARG A 65 10.73 9.91 -5.20
CA ARG A 65 10.48 9.02 -4.06
C ARG A 65 11.79 8.54 -3.48
N GLU A 66 11.88 8.60 -2.16
CA GLU A 66 12.95 7.94 -1.42
C GLU A 66 12.51 6.51 -1.10
N LEU A 67 13.37 5.54 -1.41
CA LEU A 67 13.06 4.11 -1.31
C LEU A 67 14.06 3.41 -0.38
N PRO A 68 14.03 3.71 0.92
CA PRO A 68 14.93 3.11 1.90
C PRO A 68 14.77 1.58 1.97
N SER A 69 13.63 1.03 1.56
CA SER A 69 13.38 -0.41 1.47
C SER A 69 14.25 -1.12 0.45
N VAL A 70 14.69 -0.43 -0.60
CA VAL A 70 15.52 -1.01 -1.68
C VAL A 70 16.98 -1.02 -1.25
N CYS A 71 17.47 0.15 -0.84
CA CYS A 71 18.77 0.35 -0.21
C CYS A 71 18.75 1.74 0.43
N LYS A 72 19.58 1.95 1.45
CA LYS A 72 19.74 3.26 2.07
C LYS A 72 20.21 4.29 1.03
N GLY A 73 19.42 5.36 0.88
CA GLY A 73 19.73 6.47 -0.05
C GLY A 73 19.26 6.26 -1.49
N THR A 74 18.60 5.14 -1.81
CA THR A 74 17.94 4.99 -3.11
C THR A 74 16.86 6.04 -3.27
N SER A 75 16.93 6.80 -4.36
CA SER A 75 15.95 7.80 -4.76
C SER A 75 15.63 7.62 -6.23
N ILE A 76 14.36 7.76 -6.60
CA ILE A 76 13.92 7.71 -8.00
C ILE A 76 13.20 8.99 -8.40
N ILE A 77 13.22 9.29 -9.69
CA ILE A 77 12.38 10.30 -10.34
C ILE A 77 11.33 9.54 -11.14
N VAL A 78 10.06 9.86 -10.93
CA VAL A 78 8.93 9.39 -11.75
C VAL A 78 8.41 10.56 -12.55
N VAL A 79 8.27 10.42 -13.86
CA VAL A 79 7.96 11.54 -14.78
C VAL A 79 6.98 11.11 -15.87
N LYS A 80 6.07 12.02 -16.24
CA LYS A 80 5.26 11.91 -17.45
C LYS A 80 5.99 12.51 -18.64
N THR A 81 6.30 11.71 -19.63
CA THR A 81 7.07 12.08 -20.83
C THR A 81 6.21 12.79 -21.87
N LYS A 82 6.81 13.12 -23.01
CA LYS A 82 6.13 13.84 -24.12
C LYS A 82 5.12 12.97 -24.86
N ASP A 83 5.37 11.66 -24.97
CA ASP A 83 4.45 10.69 -25.57
C ASP A 83 3.30 10.30 -24.62
N GLY A 84 3.30 10.83 -23.39
CA GLY A 84 2.29 10.56 -22.38
C GLY A 84 2.57 9.34 -21.51
N SER A 85 3.64 8.59 -21.77
CA SER A 85 4.06 7.48 -20.91
C SER A 85 4.58 7.98 -19.55
N VAL A 86 4.60 7.07 -18.57
CA VAL A 86 5.20 7.31 -17.25
C VAL A 86 6.48 6.51 -17.19
N LYS A 87 7.60 7.18 -16.92
CA LYS A 87 8.92 6.56 -16.78
C LYS A 87 9.51 6.83 -15.40
N ALA A 88 10.38 5.93 -14.96
CA ALA A 88 11.15 6.10 -13.74
C ALA A 88 12.66 5.99 -14.00
N TYR A 89 13.45 6.77 -13.26
CA TYR A 89 14.91 6.73 -13.32
C TYR A 89 15.49 6.80 -11.91
N HIS A 90 16.67 6.23 -11.71
CA HIS A 90 17.47 6.55 -10.53
C HIS A 90 17.74 8.06 -10.48
N ASN A 91 17.52 8.69 -9.33
CA ASN A 91 17.69 10.13 -9.12
C ASN A 91 19.17 10.51 -8.95
N ILE A 92 20.00 10.13 -9.91
CA ILE A 92 21.45 10.26 -9.87
C ILE A 92 21.98 10.79 -11.19
N CYS A 93 22.73 11.90 -11.14
CA CYS A 93 23.42 12.43 -12.29
C CYS A 93 24.60 11.51 -12.67
N ARG A 94 24.70 11.15 -13.95
CA ARG A 94 25.72 10.23 -14.49
C ARG A 94 27.14 10.81 -14.55
N HIS A 95 27.32 12.11 -14.25
CA HIS A 95 28.66 12.72 -14.22
C HIS A 95 29.44 12.38 -12.94
N ARG A 96 28.95 12.83 -11.78
CA ARG A 96 29.63 12.67 -10.47
C ARG A 96 28.67 12.23 -9.36
N GLY A 97 27.54 11.62 -9.72
CA GLY A 97 26.63 11.01 -8.76
C GLY A 97 25.78 11.96 -7.91
N ASN A 98 25.74 13.26 -8.23
CA ASN A 98 24.88 14.19 -7.48
C ASN A 98 23.41 13.80 -7.63
N LYS A 99 22.61 13.95 -6.56
CA LYS A 99 21.15 13.81 -6.64
C LYS A 99 20.63 14.79 -7.68
N LEU A 100 19.89 14.27 -8.67
CA LEU A 100 19.57 15.05 -9.87
C LEU A 100 18.46 16.07 -9.59
N VAL A 101 17.42 15.63 -8.89
CA VAL A 101 16.20 16.38 -8.59
C VAL A 101 16.01 16.43 -7.08
N TRP A 102 16.14 17.63 -6.52
CA TRP A 102 15.93 17.97 -5.11
C TRP A 102 15.74 19.49 -4.98
N ASN A 103 15.20 19.98 -3.86
CA ASN A 103 15.00 21.42 -3.60
C ASN A 103 16.08 21.98 -2.68
N ASP A 104 15.73 22.47 -1.49
CA ASP A 104 16.69 22.99 -0.50
C ASP A 104 17.28 21.84 0.33
N PHE A 105 16.51 20.76 0.54
CA PHE A 105 16.90 19.60 1.32
C PHE A 105 17.05 18.37 0.42
N PRO A 106 18.28 17.84 0.22
CA PRO A 106 18.52 16.72 -0.69
C PRO A 106 17.91 15.40 -0.20
N ASN A 107 17.54 15.29 1.08
CA ASN A 107 16.93 14.08 1.64
C ASN A 107 15.39 14.12 1.64
N GLU A 108 14.79 15.20 1.15
CA GLU A 108 13.34 15.34 1.08
C GLU A 108 12.83 15.08 -0.34
N GLU A 109 11.66 14.43 -0.43
CA GLU A 109 10.96 14.24 -1.68
C GLU A 109 10.44 15.59 -2.22
N THR A 110 10.58 15.80 -3.51
CA THR A 110 10.04 16.95 -4.25
C THR A 110 9.22 16.52 -5.46
N SER A 111 8.34 17.41 -5.91
CA SER A 111 7.60 17.30 -7.17
C SER A 111 7.63 18.62 -7.92
N GLY A 112 7.26 18.59 -9.20
CA GLY A 112 7.18 19.79 -10.02
C GLY A 112 6.91 19.48 -11.48
N ILE A 113 7.11 20.47 -12.34
CA ILE A 113 7.03 20.32 -13.79
C ILE A 113 8.31 20.87 -14.42
N CYS A 114 8.90 20.13 -15.36
CA CYS A 114 10.08 20.59 -16.10
C CYS A 114 10.00 20.19 -17.59
N ARG A 115 10.80 20.85 -18.43
CA ARG A 115 10.96 20.47 -19.85
C ARG A 115 12.10 19.47 -20.07
N GLN A 116 13.03 19.42 -19.11
CA GLN A 116 14.22 18.58 -19.04
C GLN A 116 14.76 18.64 -17.61
N PHE A 117 15.49 17.63 -17.17
CA PHE A 117 16.19 17.64 -15.89
C PHE A 117 17.55 18.31 -16.06
N THR A 118 17.95 19.17 -15.13
CA THR A 118 19.28 19.83 -15.16
C THR A 118 19.95 19.62 -13.83
N CYS A 119 21.11 18.97 -13.83
CA CYS A 119 21.86 18.75 -12.60
C CYS A 119 22.37 20.07 -12.03
N LYS A 120 22.01 20.36 -10.77
CA LYS A 120 22.43 21.58 -10.06
C LYS A 120 23.96 21.71 -9.88
N TYR A 121 24.73 20.63 -10.07
CA TYR A 121 26.18 20.65 -9.84
C TYR A 121 26.96 21.22 -11.04
N HIS A 122 26.82 20.61 -12.23
CA HIS A 122 27.59 20.99 -13.43
C HIS A 122 26.72 21.15 -14.68
N ALA A 123 25.41 21.33 -14.49
CA ALA A 123 24.44 21.60 -15.54
C ALA A 123 24.32 20.54 -16.65
N TRP A 124 24.73 19.28 -16.42
CA TRP A 124 24.37 18.16 -17.31
C TRP A 124 22.85 18.06 -17.40
N ARG A 125 22.31 17.97 -18.63
CA ARG A 125 20.87 17.99 -18.88
C ARG A 125 20.38 16.70 -19.48
N TYR A 126 19.22 16.26 -19.01
CA TYR A 126 18.59 15.02 -19.44
C TYR A 126 17.19 15.30 -19.97
N SER A 127 16.83 14.67 -21.09
CA SER A 127 15.46 14.70 -21.62
C SER A 127 14.49 14.05 -20.62
N LEU A 128 13.17 14.20 -20.83
CA LEU A 128 12.17 13.48 -20.04
C LEU A 128 12.25 11.95 -20.29
N ASP A 129 12.81 11.57 -21.44
CA ASP A 129 13.09 10.19 -21.85
C ASP A 129 14.43 9.65 -21.29
N GLY A 130 15.15 10.45 -20.51
CA GLY A 130 16.37 10.06 -19.81
C GLY A 130 17.65 10.30 -20.60
N ASP A 131 17.59 10.69 -21.86
CA ASP A 131 18.78 10.90 -22.70
C ASP A 131 19.61 12.08 -22.21
N LEU A 132 20.94 11.94 -22.17
CA LEU A 132 21.85 13.06 -21.94
C LEU A 132 21.86 13.99 -23.17
N THR A 133 21.30 15.19 -23.02
CA THR A 133 21.15 16.15 -24.12
C THR A 133 22.22 17.24 -24.13
N PHE A 134 22.87 17.51 -23.00
CA PHE A 134 23.86 18.58 -22.88
C PHE A 134 24.92 18.27 -21.82
N VAL A 135 26.19 18.52 -22.16
CA VAL A 135 27.34 18.50 -21.27
C VAL A 135 27.99 19.89 -21.28
N GLN A 136 28.20 20.46 -20.11
CA GLN A 136 28.92 21.74 -19.98
C GLN A 136 30.39 21.54 -20.37
N GLN A 137 30.91 22.36 -21.30
CA GLN A 137 32.29 22.22 -21.82
C GLN A 137 32.58 20.81 -22.35
N GLU A 138 31.69 20.28 -23.19
CA GLU A 138 31.77 18.93 -23.77
C GLU A 138 33.14 18.63 -24.41
N ASP A 139 33.79 19.63 -25.03
CA ASP A 139 35.09 19.50 -25.69
C ASP A 139 36.28 19.23 -24.73
N GLU A 140 36.11 19.45 -23.41
CA GLU A 140 37.13 19.13 -22.39
C GLU A 140 37.08 17.65 -21.96
N PHE A 141 36.07 16.89 -22.41
CA PHE A 141 35.95 15.47 -22.12
C PHE A 141 36.61 14.63 -23.23
N PHE A 142 37.34 13.59 -22.83
CA PHE A 142 37.97 12.68 -23.78
C PHE A 142 36.94 11.79 -24.48
N ASN A 143 36.59 12.13 -25.72
CA ASN A 143 35.71 11.33 -26.60
C ASN A 143 34.35 10.96 -25.96
N VAL A 144 33.70 11.90 -25.27
CA VAL A 144 32.41 11.61 -24.62
C VAL A 144 31.33 11.28 -25.65
N ASN A 145 30.73 10.10 -25.53
CA ASN A 145 29.53 9.73 -26.25
C ASN A 145 28.33 9.85 -25.31
N LYS A 146 27.48 10.86 -25.53
CA LYS A 146 26.33 11.14 -24.65
C LYS A 146 25.34 9.96 -24.54
N ALA A 147 25.27 9.09 -25.55
CA ALA A 147 24.39 7.93 -25.54
C ALA A 147 24.71 6.94 -24.39
N ASP A 148 25.96 6.89 -23.92
CA ASP A 148 26.39 5.97 -22.87
C ASP A 148 26.05 6.49 -21.45
N TYR A 149 25.60 7.74 -21.34
CA TYR A 149 25.42 8.46 -20.09
C TYR A 149 24.00 9.00 -19.89
N GLY A 150 22.99 8.38 -20.50
CA GLY A 150 21.58 8.62 -20.15
C GLY A 150 21.26 8.23 -18.69
N LEU A 151 20.15 8.73 -18.15
CA LEU A 151 19.70 8.34 -16.80
C LEU A 151 19.50 6.82 -16.72
N ALA A 152 19.96 6.23 -15.61
CA ALA A 152 19.73 4.81 -15.37
C ALA A 152 18.24 4.59 -15.13
N GLY A 153 17.60 3.80 -16.01
CA GLY A 153 16.18 3.49 -15.93
C GLY A 153 15.83 2.63 -14.73
N VAL A 154 14.59 2.75 -14.28
CA VAL A 154 13.93 1.82 -13.35
C VAL A 154 12.66 1.38 -14.06
N ARG A 155 12.36 0.07 -14.08
CA ARG A 155 11.13 -0.40 -14.73
C ARG A 155 9.92 0.29 -14.10
N CYS A 156 9.00 0.75 -14.93
CA CYS A 156 7.86 1.54 -14.50
C CYS A 156 6.65 1.16 -15.34
N GLU A 157 5.58 0.72 -14.68
CA GLU A 157 4.33 0.33 -15.32
C GLU A 157 3.15 0.92 -14.52
N VAL A 158 2.03 1.17 -15.21
CA VAL A 158 0.84 1.80 -14.62
C VAL A 158 -0.34 0.83 -14.73
N TRP A 159 -1.01 0.58 -13.61
CA TRP A 159 -2.23 -0.22 -13.54
C TRP A 159 -3.33 0.60 -12.88
N GLU A 160 -4.46 0.84 -13.57
CA GLU A 160 -5.62 1.59 -13.04
C GLU A 160 -5.27 2.96 -12.39
N GLY A 161 -4.25 3.62 -12.96
CA GLY A 161 -3.72 4.89 -12.46
C GLY A 161 -2.71 4.77 -11.31
N PHE A 162 -2.49 3.58 -10.76
CA PHE A 162 -1.44 3.30 -9.79
C PHE A 162 -0.11 3.04 -10.50
N ILE A 163 0.94 3.74 -10.05
CA ILE A 163 2.29 3.66 -10.63
C ILE A 163 3.12 2.68 -9.81
N PHE A 164 3.68 1.67 -10.48
CA PHE A 164 4.58 0.70 -9.88
C PHE A 164 5.97 0.76 -10.50
N VAL A 165 6.98 0.43 -9.70
CA VAL A 165 8.37 0.30 -10.16
C VAL A 165 8.99 -1.03 -9.78
N ASN A 166 9.98 -1.47 -10.55
CA ASN A 166 10.78 -2.66 -10.24
C ASN A 166 12.25 -2.41 -10.61
N PHE A 167 13.19 -2.89 -9.80
CA PHE A 167 14.63 -2.72 -9.98
C PHE A 167 15.30 -3.92 -10.66
N ASP A 168 14.57 -5.01 -10.89
CA ASP A 168 15.02 -6.13 -11.71
C ASP A 168 14.60 -5.88 -13.18
N ASP A 169 15.59 -5.70 -14.05
CA ASP A 169 15.36 -5.52 -15.48
C ASP A 169 14.64 -6.73 -16.11
N ASN A 170 14.79 -7.92 -15.51
CA ASN A 170 14.17 -9.16 -15.96
C ASN A 170 12.82 -9.46 -15.29
N ALA A 171 12.27 -8.52 -14.51
CA ALA A 171 10.98 -8.71 -13.88
C ALA A 171 9.88 -9.08 -14.90
N GLN A 172 8.96 -9.95 -14.49
CA GLN A 172 7.74 -10.16 -15.27
C GLN A 172 6.93 -8.85 -15.39
N PRO A 173 6.10 -8.67 -16.44
CA PRO A 173 5.20 -7.53 -16.55
C PRO A 173 4.33 -7.32 -15.30
N LEU A 174 3.96 -6.06 -15.02
CA LEU A 174 3.17 -5.72 -13.82
C LEU A 174 1.82 -6.44 -13.80
N ALA A 175 1.16 -6.54 -14.95
CA ALA A 175 -0.14 -7.20 -15.06
C ALA A 175 -0.06 -8.69 -14.67
N ASP A 176 1.01 -9.37 -15.06
CA ASP A 176 1.25 -10.78 -14.72
C ASP A 176 1.58 -10.93 -13.23
N TYR A 177 2.35 -9.99 -12.67
CA TYR A 177 2.66 -9.95 -11.24
C TYR A 177 1.41 -9.78 -10.38
N LEU A 178 0.60 -8.75 -10.65
CA LEU A 178 -0.60 -8.46 -9.86
C LEU A 178 -1.70 -9.52 -10.05
N GLY A 179 -1.72 -10.17 -11.22
CA GLY A 179 -2.47 -11.40 -11.46
C GLY A 179 -4.00 -11.24 -11.34
N PRO A 180 -4.71 -12.33 -10.96
CA PRO A 180 -6.17 -12.38 -11.04
C PRO A 180 -6.88 -11.44 -10.07
N LEU A 181 -6.27 -11.12 -8.92
CA LEU A 181 -6.88 -10.21 -7.93
C LEU A 181 -7.01 -8.78 -8.49
N ALA A 182 -5.93 -8.25 -9.09
CA ALA A 182 -5.98 -6.95 -9.74
C ALA A 182 -6.89 -6.96 -10.98
N LYS A 183 -6.79 -8.01 -11.80
CA LYS A 183 -7.67 -8.17 -12.97
C LYS A 183 -9.15 -8.17 -12.60
N GLY A 184 -9.51 -8.77 -11.47
CA GLY A 184 -10.89 -8.83 -10.99
C GLY A 184 -11.50 -7.46 -10.64
N ILE A 185 -10.66 -6.45 -10.37
CA ILE A 185 -11.09 -5.12 -9.95
C ILE A 185 -10.81 -4.02 -10.99
N GLU A 186 -10.33 -4.39 -12.18
CA GLU A 186 -10.21 -3.46 -13.31
C GLU A 186 -11.56 -2.82 -13.66
N GLY A 187 -11.50 -1.56 -14.10
CA GLY A 187 -12.67 -0.74 -14.39
C GLY A 187 -13.38 -0.16 -13.16
N TYR A 188 -12.91 -0.43 -11.94
CA TYR A 188 -13.32 0.36 -10.78
C TYR A 188 -12.88 1.82 -11.00
N PRO A 189 -13.74 2.84 -10.79
CA PRO A 189 -13.46 4.21 -11.22
C PRO A 189 -12.56 4.96 -10.23
N PHE A 190 -11.35 4.43 -10.00
CA PHE A 190 -10.35 5.02 -9.11
C PHE A 190 -10.03 6.47 -9.48
N GLY A 191 -9.98 6.78 -10.78
CA GLY A 191 -9.66 8.11 -11.30
C GLY A 191 -10.74 9.19 -11.07
N GLU A 192 -11.95 8.80 -10.68
CA GLU A 192 -13.01 9.76 -10.29
C GLU A 192 -12.81 10.26 -8.85
N MET A 193 -12.02 9.56 -8.04
CA MET A 193 -11.81 9.87 -6.63
C MET A 193 -10.53 10.69 -6.42
N THR A 194 -10.59 11.95 -6.80
CA THR A 194 -9.44 12.86 -6.82
C THR A 194 -9.27 13.71 -5.55
N GLU A 195 -10.28 13.76 -4.68
CA GLU A 195 -10.14 14.39 -3.36
C GLU A 195 -9.40 13.43 -2.44
N THR A 196 -8.21 13.82 -1.98
CA THR A 196 -7.32 12.93 -1.23
C THR A 196 -6.98 13.51 0.14
N TYR A 197 -7.11 12.68 1.17
CA TYR A 197 -6.59 12.96 2.51
C TYR A 197 -5.46 11.99 2.83
N SER A 198 -4.28 12.53 3.14
CA SER A 198 -3.06 11.73 3.32
C SER A 198 -2.47 11.89 4.72
N TYR A 199 -1.99 10.78 5.26
CA TYR A 199 -1.24 10.72 6.51
C TYR A 199 0.07 9.99 6.26
N ARG A 200 1.14 10.46 6.91
CA ARG A 200 2.45 9.83 6.89
C ARG A 200 3.00 9.78 8.31
N ALA A 201 3.48 8.62 8.72
CA ALA A 201 4.07 8.41 10.03
C ALA A 201 5.32 7.54 9.94
N GLU A 202 6.26 7.76 10.85
CA GLU A 202 7.32 6.81 11.11
C GLU A 202 6.89 5.96 12.29
N VAL A 203 6.86 4.64 12.12
CA VAL A 203 6.34 3.68 13.10
C VAL A 203 7.48 2.78 13.56
N GLY A 204 7.64 2.65 14.88
CA GLY A 204 8.63 1.80 15.55
C GLY A 204 8.27 0.32 15.58
N SER A 205 7.83 -0.23 14.45
CA SER A 205 7.51 -1.64 14.27
C SER A 205 8.01 -2.14 12.91
N ASN A 206 8.31 -3.43 12.80
CA ASN A 206 8.59 -4.07 11.52
C ASN A 206 7.38 -3.91 10.59
N TRP A 207 7.65 -3.63 9.31
CA TRP A 207 6.62 -3.40 8.31
C TRP A 207 5.63 -4.57 8.15
N LYS A 208 6.09 -5.82 8.32
CA LYS A 208 5.23 -7.02 8.24
C LYS A 208 4.24 -7.09 9.39
N LEU A 209 4.71 -6.87 10.63
CA LEU A 209 3.83 -6.82 11.80
C LEU A 209 2.81 -5.70 11.69
N PHE A 210 3.20 -4.58 11.07
CA PHE A 210 2.26 -3.51 10.78
C PHE A 210 1.19 -3.92 9.78
N ILE A 211 1.57 -4.65 8.73
CA ILE A 211 0.60 -5.25 7.81
C ILE A 211 -0.32 -6.27 8.50
N ASP A 212 0.18 -7.06 9.47
CA ASP A 212 -0.64 -8.06 10.19
C ASP A 212 -1.97 -7.47 10.64
N ALA A 213 -1.96 -6.29 11.27
CA ALA A 213 -3.15 -5.60 11.76
C ALA A 213 -4.13 -5.15 10.66
N PHE A 214 -3.74 -5.11 9.38
CA PHE A 214 -4.63 -4.74 8.28
C PHE A 214 -5.08 -5.93 7.43
N ILE A 215 -4.50 -7.11 7.63
CA ILE A 215 -4.89 -8.35 6.94
C ILE A 215 -5.65 -9.34 7.85
N GLU A 216 -5.99 -8.90 9.06
CA GLU A 216 -7.01 -9.46 9.92
C GLU A 216 -7.90 -8.36 10.52
N PHE A 217 -9.04 -8.74 11.11
CA PHE A 217 -9.95 -7.82 11.81
C PHE A 217 -10.37 -8.39 13.17
N TYR A 218 -9.64 -9.38 13.69
CA TYR A 218 -9.85 -10.00 14.98
C TYR A 218 -9.62 -9.00 16.13
N HIS A 219 -8.66 -8.09 16.00
CA HIS A 219 -8.41 -7.05 17.01
C HIS A 219 -9.47 -5.93 17.00
N ALA A 220 -10.10 -5.65 15.85
CA ALA A 220 -10.92 -4.46 15.65
C ALA A 220 -12.09 -4.31 16.65
N PRO A 221 -12.85 -5.37 17.00
CA PRO A 221 -13.88 -5.32 18.06
C PRO A 221 -13.38 -4.85 19.43
N ILE A 222 -12.10 -5.03 19.73
CA ILE A 222 -11.51 -4.77 21.04
C ILE A 222 -10.71 -3.48 21.03
N LEU A 223 -9.75 -3.35 20.11
CA LEU A 223 -8.83 -2.21 20.07
C LEU A 223 -9.59 -0.93 19.75
N HIS A 224 -10.48 -0.98 18.76
CA HIS A 224 -11.21 0.19 18.27
C HIS A 224 -12.52 0.47 19.01
N GLN A 225 -12.79 -0.22 20.11
CA GLN A 225 -14.06 -0.10 20.85
C GLN A 225 -14.40 1.36 21.23
N GLY A 226 -13.38 2.20 21.47
CA GLY A 226 -13.54 3.62 21.80
C GLY A 226 -14.10 4.48 20.65
N GLN A 227 -14.09 3.95 19.43
CA GLN A 227 -14.67 4.61 18.26
C GLN A 227 -16.17 4.35 18.11
N TYR A 228 -16.73 3.39 18.84
CA TYR A 228 -18.16 3.08 18.82
C TYR A 228 -18.90 3.81 19.95
N THR A 229 -20.23 3.87 19.89
CA THR A 229 -21.02 4.12 21.10
C THR A 229 -20.89 2.93 22.06
N LYS A 230 -21.19 3.13 23.35
CA LYS A 230 -21.05 2.07 24.36
C LYS A 230 -21.89 0.84 24.02
N GLU A 231 -23.12 1.06 23.56
CA GLU A 231 -24.06 0.02 23.18
C GLU A 231 -23.60 -0.74 21.93
N GLU A 232 -23.07 -0.02 20.94
CA GLU A 232 -22.52 -0.61 19.71
C GLU A 232 -21.25 -1.41 19.99
N ALA A 233 -20.32 -0.87 20.78
CA ALA A 233 -19.09 -1.55 21.21
C ALA A 233 -19.42 -2.90 21.88
N ALA A 234 -20.35 -2.90 22.84
CA ALA A 234 -20.76 -4.11 23.54
C ALA A 234 -21.37 -5.16 22.61
N LYS A 235 -22.12 -4.71 21.60
CA LYS A 235 -22.70 -5.59 20.57
C LYS A 235 -21.62 -6.20 19.68
N ILE A 236 -20.69 -5.39 19.17
CA ILE A 236 -19.61 -5.85 18.29
C ILE A 236 -18.66 -6.79 19.03
N GLN A 237 -18.28 -6.46 20.27
CA GLN A 237 -17.44 -7.33 21.09
C GLN A 237 -18.08 -8.70 21.33
N LYS A 238 -19.39 -8.74 21.56
CA LYS A 238 -20.12 -10.01 21.74
C LYS A 238 -20.19 -10.82 20.45
N PHE A 239 -20.28 -10.15 19.30
CA PHE A 239 -20.33 -10.79 17.99
C PHE A 239 -18.94 -11.29 17.54
N GLY A 240 -17.89 -10.55 17.88
CA GLY A 240 -16.52 -10.83 17.45
C GLY A 240 -16.31 -10.52 15.96
N TYR A 241 -15.31 -11.19 15.37
CA TYR A 241 -14.99 -11.06 13.96
C TYR A 241 -15.12 -12.41 13.23
N GLU A 242 -15.73 -12.36 12.04
CA GLU A 242 -15.68 -13.46 11.08
C GLU A 242 -15.59 -12.92 9.65
N ALA A 243 -14.59 -13.37 8.87
CA ALA A 243 -14.47 -12.95 7.48
C ALA A 243 -15.60 -13.50 6.60
N LEU A 244 -15.98 -12.72 5.59
CA LEU A 244 -16.87 -13.17 4.51
C LEU A 244 -16.12 -14.02 3.49
N HIS A 245 -14.85 -13.67 3.21
CA HIS A 245 -14.02 -14.37 2.25
C HIS A 245 -12.54 -14.11 2.47
N TYR A 246 -11.71 -15.13 2.22
CA TYR A 246 -10.28 -14.98 1.95
C TYR A 246 -9.93 -15.60 0.61
N GLU A 247 -9.03 -14.95 -0.12
CA GLU A 247 -8.45 -15.46 -1.36
C GLU A 247 -6.94 -15.19 -1.38
N LEU A 248 -6.15 -16.19 -1.78
CA LEU A 248 -4.70 -16.09 -1.98
C LEU A 248 -4.38 -16.25 -3.47
N ALA A 249 -3.54 -15.36 -4.01
CA ALA A 249 -3.09 -15.43 -5.39
C ALA A 249 -1.58 -15.14 -5.46
N GLY A 250 -0.78 -16.21 -5.44
CA GLY A 250 0.68 -16.09 -5.38
C GLY A 250 1.11 -15.34 -4.11
N PRO A 251 1.87 -14.23 -4.21
CA PRO A 251 2.27 -13.43 -3.05
C PRO A 251 1.17 -12.46 -2.58
N HIS A 252 0.04 -12.38 -3.28
CA HIS A 252 -1.03 -11.43 -2.99
C HIS A 252 -2.17 -12.09 -2.22
N SER A 253 -2.93 -11.28 -1.49
CA SER A 253 -4.08 -11.75 -0.73
C SER A 253 -5.24 -10.77 -0.75
N LEU A 254 -6.45 -11.31 -0.56
CA LEU A 254 -7.70 -10.58 -0.40
C LEU A 254 -8.43 -11.07 0.85
N GLN A 255 -9.02 -10.12 1.58
CA GLN A 255 -9.99 -10.37 2.63
C GLN A 255 -11.26 -9.54 2.39
N SER A 256 -12.41 -10.20 2.37
CA SER A 256 -13.71 -9.54 2.40
C SER A 256 -14.27 -9.57 3.82
N THR A 257 -14.64 -8.40 4.34
CA THR A 257 -15.16 -8.23 5.70
C THR A 257 -16.57 -7.65 5.65
N TRP A 258 -17.43 -8.14 6.52
CA TRP A 258 -18.73 -7.55 6.76
C TRP A 258 -18.56 -6.27 7.57
N GLY A 259 -19.45 -5.30 7.39
CA GLY A 259 -19.38 -4.13 8.24
C GLY A 259 -20.27 -3.00 7.77
N GLY A 260 -20.53 -2.09 8.70
CA GLY A 260 -20.82 -0.69 8.40
C GLY A 260 -21.92 -0.43 7.39
N GLN A 261 -23.11 -1.00 7.59
CA GLN A 261 -24.28 -0.58 6.82
C GLN A 261 -24.34 0.94 6.82
N ALA A 262 -24.35 1.53 5.63
CA ALA A 262 -24.29 2.96 5.43
C ALA A 262 -25.55 3.39 4.67
N PRO A 263 -26.53 4.05 5.33
CA PRO A 263 -26.54 4.44 6.74
C PRO A 263 -26.76 3.26 7.71
N PRO A 264 -26.34 3.38 8.99
CA PRO A 264 -26.60 2.34 9.99
C PRO A 264 -28.11 2.14 10.23
N PRO A 265 -28.57 0.89 10.47
CA PRO A 265 -29.99 0.58 10.62
C PRO A 265 -30.55 1.10 11.94
N ASP A 266 -29.73 1.10 13.00
CA ASP A 266 -30.11 1.57 14.33
C ASP A 266 -29.42 2.90 14.63
N MET A 267 -30.12 3.99 14.29
CA MET A 267 -29.61 5.34 14.52
C MET A 267 -29.45 5.67 16.00
N SER A 268 -30.02 4.90 16.94
CA SER A 268 -29.81 5.14 18.38
C SER A 268 -28.37 4.85 18.82
N MET A 269 -27.69 3.93 18.12
CA MET A 269 -26.31 3.50 18.37
C MET A 269 -25.26 4.33 17.61
N VAL A 270 -25.67 5.36 16.87
CA VAL A 270 -24.77 6.21 16.08
C VAL A 270 -24.43 7.49 16.84
N LYS A 271 -23.18 7.97 16.78
CA LYS A 271 -22.78 9.23 17.44
C LYS A 271 -23.57 10.43 16.87
N PRO A 272 -23.91 11.46 17.67
CA PRO A 272 -24.66 12.62 17.16
C PRO A 272 -24.01 13.33 15.96
N LEU A 273 -22.68 13.47 15.98
CA LEU A 273 -21.93 14.08 14.88
C LEU A 273 -22.08 13.28 13.59
N ASP A 274 -21.95 11.96 13.68
CA ASP A 274 -22.08 11.03 12.55
C ASP A 274 -23.47 11.12 11.90
N ARG A 275 -24.53 11.27 12.69
CA ARG A 275 -25.91 11.47 12.19
C ARG A 275 -26.05 12.76 11.41
N VAL A 276 -25.45 13.85 11.90
CA VAL A 276 -25.53 15.18 11.29
C VAL A 276 -24.75 15.22 9.98
N LEU A 277 -23.53 14.67 9.98
CA LEU A 277 -22.66 14.66 8.81
C LEU A 277 -22.96 13.52 7.84
N ARG A 278 -23.77 12.53 8.26
CA ARG A 278 -24.02 11.28 7.52
C ARG A 278 -22.72 10.61 7.11
N SER A 279 -21.83 10.44 8.08
CA SER A 279 -20.52 9.81 7.94
C SER A 279 -20.12 9.23 9.28
N GLY A 280 -19.40 8.13 9.29
CA GLY A 280 -18.95 7.52 10.55
C GLY A 280 -17.79 6.56 10.34
N LEU A 281 -17.83 5.45 11.06
CA LEU A 281 -16.74 4.48 11.16
C LEU A 281 -16.32 3.83 9.83
N PHE A 282 -17.19 3.87 8.83
CA PHE A 282 -17.01 3.30 7.49
C PHE A 282 -17.03 4.38 6.40
N GLY A 283 -16.89 5.65 6.80
CA GLY A 283 -16.91 6.81 5.91
C GLY A 283 -18.31 7.40 5.67
N PRO A 284 -18.43 8.28 4.65
CA PRO A 284 -19.70 8.91 4.28
C PRO A 284 -20.74 7.86 3.89
N TRP A 285 -22.00 8.07 4.28
CA TRP A 285 -23.08 7.11 4.00
C TRP A 285 -23.72 7.28 2.63
N ASP A 286 -23.55 8.46 2.04
CA ASP A 286 -24.14 8.79 0.75
C ASP A 286 -23.15 8.35 -0.36
N LYS A 287 -23.50 7.29 -1.08
CA LYS A 287 -22.68 6.76 -2.19
C LYS A 287 -22.58 7.79 -3.32
N PRO A 288 -21.37 8.17 -3.78
CA PRO A 288 -21.21 9.21 -4.79
C PRO A 288 -21.69 8.73 -6.17
N GLU A 289 -22.21 9.66 -6.97
CA GLU A 289 -22.83 9.37 -8.28
C GLU A 289 -22.02 8.46 -9.21
N PRO A 290 -20.70 8.65 -9.43
CA PRO A 290 -19.93 7.75 -10.31
C PRO A 290 -20.00 6.28 -9.87
N ILE A 291 -20.09 6.02 -8.56
CA ILE A 291 -20.20 4.68 -7.99
C ILE A 291 -21.65 4.21 -7.91
N ALA A 292 -22.56 5.09 -7.51
CA ALA A 292 -23.98 4.79 -7.43
C ALA A 292 -24.58 4.43 -8.80
N ASN A 293 -23.99 4.95 -9.88
CA ASN A 293 -24.39 4.69 -11.25
C ASN A 293 -23.74 3.44 -11.87
N LEU A 294 -22.83 2.76 -11.16
CA LEU A 294 -22.31 1.48 -11.62
C LEU A 294 -23.47 0.48 -11.63
N LYS A 295 -23.76 -0.07 -12.82
CA LYS A 295 -24.79 -1.12 -12.96
C LYS A 295 -24.46 -2.33 -12.09
N GLU A 296 -23.19 -2.71 -12.08
CA GLU A 296 -22.62 -3.78 -11.26
C GLU A 296 -21.20 -3.39 -10.85
N LEU A 297 -20.80 -3.82 -9.64
CA LEU A 297 -19.41 -3.73 -9.20
C LEU A 297 -18.54 -4.72 -9.99
N PRO A 298 -17.24 -4.44 -10.19
CA PRO A 298 -16.30 -5.42 -10.76
C PRO A 298 -16.40 -6.78 -10.05
N PRO A 299 -16.16 -7.89 -10.76
CA PRO A 299 -16.34 -9.25 -10.20
C PRO A 299 -15.43 -9.55 -9.01
N GLY A 300 -14.25 -8.91 -8.95
CA GLY A 300 -13.32 -9.01 -7.84
C GLY A 300 -13.76 -8.22 -6.60
N VAL A 301 -14.67 -7.25 -6.73
CA VAL A 301 -15.19 -6.49 -5.59
C VAL A 301 -16.45 -7.17 -5.04
N ASN A 302 -16.53 -7.38 -3.74
CA ASN A 302 -17.52 -8.19 -3.05
C ASN A 302 -17.68 -9.54 -3.75
N VAL A 303 -16.61 -10.36 -3.79
CA VAL A 303 -16.54 -11.61 -4.57
C VAL A 303 -17.72 -12.54 -4.31
N LYS A 304 -18.20 -12.60 -3.06
CA LYS A 304 -19.34 -13.44 -2.65
C LYS A 304 -20.70 -12.76 -2.84
N ARG A 305 -20.72 -11.51 -3.33
CA ARG A 305 -21.90 -10.64 -3.45
C ARG A 305 -22.72 -10.64 -2.15
N ALA A 306 -22.02 -10.63 -1.03
CA ALA A 306 -22.62 -10.72 0.29
C ALA A 306 -23.36 -9.40 0.60
N PRO A 307 -24.63 -9.45 1.04
CA PRO A 307 -25.39 -8.24 1.34
C PRO A 307 -24.89 -7.49 2.59
N GLN A 308 -24.12 -8.16 3.45
CA GLN A 308 -23.48 -7.54 4.63
C GLN A 308 -22.06 -7.03 4.36
N TRP A 309 -21.59 -7.10 3.11
CA TRP A 309 -20.26 -6.64 2.73
C TRP A 309 -20.06 -5.18 3.10
N GLY A 310 -18.97 -4.89 3.82
CA GLY A 310 -18.57 -3.54 4.17
C GLY A 310 -17.28 -3.11 3.49
N ILE A 311 -16.34 -4.04 3.29
CA ILE A 311 -15.02 -3.74 2.75
C ILE A 311 -14.39 -4.98 2.12
N ASP A 312 -13.64 -4.74 1.06
CA ASP A 312 -12.58 -5.64 0.62
C ASP A 312 -11.20 -5.01 0.80
N SER A 313 -10.27 -5.81 1.27
CA SER A 313 -8.88 -5.46 1.57
C SER A 313 -7.94 -6.33 0.76
N TRP A 314 -7.22 -5.75 -0.20
CA TRP A 314 -6.17 -6.41 -0.97
C TRP A 314 -4.80 -6.03 -0.45
N LEU A 315 -3.95 -7.01 -0.21
CA LEU A 315 -2.51 -6.81 -0.11
C LEU A 315 -1.86 -7.22 -1.43
N PHE A 316 -1.52 -6.22 -2.24
CA PHE A 316 -0.60 -6.38 -3.36
C PHE A 316 0.82 -6.27 -2.81
N TYR A 317 1.31 -7.40 -2.32
CA TYR A 317 2.66 -7.57 -1.79
C TYR A 317 3.74 -6.93 -2.69
N PRO A 318 4.80 -6.32 -2.13
CA PRO A 318 5.06 -6.22 -0.69
C PRO A 318 4.42 -5.00 -0.04
N ASN A 319 4.36 -3.86 -0.73
CA ASN A 319 4.21 -2.57 -0.06
C ASN A 319 2.85 -1.90 -0.28
N PHE A 320 1.90 -2.51 -0.98
CA PHE A 320 0.68 -1.82 -1.40
C PHE A 320 -0.56 -2.54 -0.90
N MET A 321 -1.33 -1.85 -0.07
CA MET A 321 -2.67 -2.28 0.29
C MET A 321 -3.72 -1.38 -0.35
N LEU A 322 -4.78 -1.98 -0.86
CA LEU A 322 -5.93 -1.30 -1.45
C LEU A 322 -7.19 -1.76 -0.73
N LEU A 323 -7.99 -0.82 -0.25
CA LEU A 323 -9.23 -1.09 0.49
C LEU A 323 -10.38 -0.40 -0.23
N ILE A 324 -11.37 -1.16 -0.71
CA ILE A 324 -12.59 -0.62 -1.31
C ILE A 324 -13.72 -0.79 -0.30
N TRP A 325 -14.35 0.34 0.05
CA TRP A 325 -15.45 0.37 1.02
C TRP A 325 -16.80 0.40 0.31
N GLU A 326 -17.78 -0.26 0.92
CA GLU A 326 -19.16 -0.33 0.44
C GLU A 326 -19.74 1.04 0.06
N PRO A 327 -19.52 2.13 0.83
CA PRO A 327 -20.09 3.42 0.50
C PRO A 327 -19.49 4.10 -0.74
N GLY A 328 -18.52 3.48 -1.42
CA GLY A 328 -18.02 3.96 -2.71
C GLY A 328 -16.86 4.94 -2.60
N TRP A 329 -15.93 4.65 -1.69
CA TRP A 329 -14.63 5.30 -1.59
C TRP A 329 -13.56 4.23 -1.38
N TYR A 330 -12.30 4.56 -1.66
CA TYR A 330 -11.19 3.64 -1.40
C TYR A 330 -10.09 4.30 -0.59
N LEU A 331 -9.30 3.46 0.05
CA LEU A 331 -8.09 3.87 0.74
C LEU A 331 -6.94 3.00 0.28
N THR A 332 -5.73 3.54 0.34
CA THR A 332 -4.51 2.77 0.15
C THR A 332 -3.56 2.94 1.32
N TYR A 333 -2.81 1.89 1.59
CA TYR A 333 -1.67 1.91 2.48
C TYR A 333 -0.39 1.59 1.74
N GLN A 334 0.68 2.28 2.10
CA GLN A 334 2.03 1.98 1.67
C GLN A 334 2.98 1.80 2.85
N TYR A 335 3.76 0.72 2.80
CA TYR A 335 4.68 0.33 3.87
C TYR A 335 6.11 0.41 3.38
N TRP A 336 6.90 1.31 3.97
CA TRP A 336 8.27 1.60 3.54
C TRP A 336 9.27 1.24 4.63
N PRO A 337 9.74 -0.02 4.70
CA PRO A 337 10.74 -0.42 5.69
C PRO A 337 11.99 0.47 5.66
N THR A 338 12.36 0.98 6.84
CA THR A 338 13.55 1.82 7.04
C THR A 338 14.61 1.11 7.87
N ALA A 339 14.18 0.19 8.74
CA ALA A 339 15.02 -0.70 9.54
C ALA A 339 14.28 -2.02 9.86
N VAL A 340 14.95 -2.96 10.53
CA VAL A 340 14.35 -4.22 10.99
C VAL A 340 13.13 -4.02 11.90
N ASP A 341 13.09 -2.93 12.66
CA ASP A 341 12.07 -2.62 13.66
C ASP A 341 11.39 -1.28 13.38
N LYS A 342 11.49 -0.78 12.14
CA LYS A 342 10.98 0.54 11.78
C LYS A 342 10.55 0.62 10.32
N HIS A 343 9.47 1.36 10.07
CA HIS A 343 9.05 1.70 8.71
C HIS A 343 8.39 3.08 8.65
N THR A 344 8.32 3.64 7.45
CA THR A 344 7.40 4.75 7.16
C THR A 344 6.10 4.17 6.65
N PHE A 345 5.00 4.59 7.25
CA PHE A 345 3.64 4.26 6.83
C PHE A 345 3.01 5.46 6.14
N GLU A 346 2.40 5.23 4.98
CA GLU A 346 1.58 6.22 4.28
C GLU A 346 0.15 5.68 4.14
N ALA A 347 -0.84 6.49 4.49
CA ALA A 347 -2.25 6.20 4.33
C ALA A 347 -2.90 7.30 3.49
N ASN A 348 -3.64 6.91 2.45
CA ASN A 348 -4.30 7.83 1.54
C ASN A 348 -5.76 7.43 1.38
N LEU A 349 -6.69 8.33 1.71
CA LEU A 349 -8.12 8.16 1.51
C LEU A 349 -8.53 8.93 0.26
N TYR A 350 -9.28 8.29 -0.62
CA TYR A 350 -9.69 8.84 -1.90
C TYR A 350 -11.21 8.91 -1.99
N PHE A 351 -11.71 10.12 -2.25
CA PHE A 351 -13.12 10.41 -2.40
C PHE A 351 -13.40 11.12 -3.72
N VAL A 352 -14.63 10.95 -4.21
CA VAL A 352 -15.15 11.84 -5.26
C VAL A 352 -15.21 13.28 -4.69
N PRO A 353 -14.78 14.31 -5.45
CA PRO A 353 -14.79 15.68 -4.97
C PRO A 353 -16.16 16.10 -4.41
N PRO A 354 -16.19 16.70 -3.20
CA PRO A 354 -17.44 17.04 -2.53
C PRO A 354 -18.18 18.17 -3.26
N LYS A 355 -19.51 18.06 -3.38
CA LYS A 355 -20.35 19.06 -4.05
C LYS A 355 -20.72 20.24 -3.15
N ASN A 356 -20.62 20.05 -1.84
CA ASN A 356 -21.01 21.04 -0.84
C ASN A 356 -20.24 20.85 0.46
N ALA A 357 -20.37 21.82 1.37
CA ALA A 357 -19.65 21.83 2.65
C ALA A 357 -19.96 20.61 3.53
N ARG A 358 -21.19 20.08 3.51
CA ARG A 358 -21.55 18.90 4.30
C ARG A 358 -20.82 17.65 3.80
N GLU A 359 -20.79 17.43 2.50
CA GLU A 359 -20.04 16.30 1.90
C GLU A 359 -18.54 16.40 2.19
N ARG A 360 -17.97 17.60 2.12
CA ARG A 360 -16.58 17.82 2.51
C ARG A 360 -16.36 17.46 3.99
N LEU A 361 -17.21 17.95 4.90
CA LEU A 361 -17.12 17.63 6.32
C LEU A 361 -17.33 16.14 6.61
N ALA A 362 -18.17 15.46 5.83
CA ALA A 362 -18.38 14.02 5.89
C ALA A 362 -17.10 13.24 5.55
N GLN A 363 -16.37 13.67 4.51
CA GLN A 363 -15.07 13.11 4.12
C GLN A 363 -13.99 13.42 5.16
N GLU A 364 -13.94 14.64 5.69
CA GLU A 364 -13.01 15.03 6.76
C GLU A 364 -13.24 14.22 8.05
N LEU A 365 -14.50 13.97 8.43
CA LEU A 365 -14.81 13.09 9.56
C LEU A 365 -14.29 11.66 9.33
N ALA A 366 -14.45 11.13 8.12
CA ALA A 366 -13.90 9.82 7.77
C ALA A 366 -12.38 9.83 7.88
N ALA A 367 -11.71 10.81 7.27
CA ALA A 367 -10.25 10.94 7.32
C ALA A 367 -9.71 10.99 8.75
N VAL A 368 -10.32 11.79 9.62
CA VAL A 368 -9.94 11.84 11.05
C VAL A 368 -10.17 10.48 11.72
N THR A 369 -11.29 9.81 11.48
CA THR A 369 -11.62 8.50 12.07
C THR A 369 -10.59 7.43 11.67
N PHE A 370 -10.24 7.34 10.38
CA PHE A 370 -9.25 6.38 9.89
C PHE A 370 -7.83 6.66 10.37
N LYS A 371 -7.48 7.94 10.55
CA LYS A 371 -6.24 8.31 11.22
C LYS A 371 -6.23 7.84 12.68
N GLU A 372 -7.34 7.94 13.41
CA GLU A 372 -7.43 7.44 14.79
C GLU A 372 -7.31 5.91 14.87
N TYR A 373 -7.82 5.13 13.91
CA TYR A 373 -7.57 3.68 13.84
C TYR A 373 -6.08 3.39 13.67
N ALA A 374 -5.47 3.98 12.65
CA ALA A 374 -4.05 3.77 12.36
C ALA A 374 -3.13 4.14 13.53
N LEU A 375 -3.48 5.16 14.33
CA LEU A 375 -2.72 5.53 15.53
C LEU A 375 -2.84 4.48 16.66
N GLN A 376 -4.02 3.88 16.84
CA GLN A 376 -4.22 2.81 17.81
C GLN A 376 -3.42 1.56 17.41
N ASP A 377 -3.43 1.22 16.13
CA ASP A 377 -2.67 0.10 15.58
C ASP A 377 -1.16 0.33 15.73
N ALA A 378 -0.69 1.53 15.35
CA ALA A 378 0.72 1.90 15.48
C ALA A 378 1.20 1.78 16.92
N ASN A 379 0.47 2.33 17.89
CA ASN A 379 0.89 2.25 19.28
C ASN A 379 0.94 0.81 19.79
N THR A 380 -0.06 -0.01 19.42
CA THR A 380 -0.14 -1.42 19.83
C THR A 380 1.03 -2.21 19.24
N LEU A 381 1.37 -1.97 17.97
CA LEU A 381 2.38 -2.73 17.26
C LEU A 381 3.81 -2.27 17.53
N GLU A 382 4.02 -1.04 17.96
CA GLU A 382 5.28 -0.63 18.59
C GLU A 382 5.50 -1.40 19.89
N ALA A 383 4.48 -1.51 20.74
CA ALA A 383 4.57 -2.33 21.96
C ALA A 383 4.84 -3.81 21.61
N THR A 384 4.16 -4.38 20.61
CA THR A 384 4.44 -5.73 20.12
C THR A 384 5.90 -5.87 19.68
N GLN A 385 6.42 -4.94 18.87
CA GLN A 385 7.81 -4.96 18.41
C GLN A 385 8.80 -5.00 19.57
N THR A 386 8.59 -4.18 20.62
CA THR A 386 9.47 -4.17 21.79
C THR A 386 9.54 -5.53 22.48
N MET A 387 8.39 -6.23 22.58
CA MET A 387 8.32 -7.51 23.28
C MET A 387 8.86 -8.67 22.45
N ILE A 388 8.53 -8.74 21.15
CA ILE A 388 9.08 -9.80 20.30
C ILE A 388 10.60 -9.62 20.09
N GLY A 389 11.10 -8.39 20.15
CA GLY A 389 12.53 -8.08 20.05
C GLY A 389 13.36 -8.70 21.19
N THR A 390 12.73 -8.98 22.34
CA THR A 390 13.39 -9.70 23.46
C THR A 390 13.69 -11.16 23.14
N LYS A 391 12.97 -11.74 22.17
CA LYS A 391 13.02 -13.18 21.81
C LYS A 391 12.76 -14.12 22.99
N ALA A 392 12.11 -13.63 24.06
CA ALA A 392 11.73 -14.43 25.22
C ALA A 392 10.69 -15.51 24.86
N VAL A 393 9.83 -15.19 23.90
CA VAL A 393 8.93 -16.10 23.19
C VAL A 393 9.16 -15.86 21.71
N LYS A 394 9.15 -16.92 20.90
CA LYS A 394 9.47 -16.83 19.46
C LYS A 394 8.28 -17.14 18.57
N ASP A 395 7.39 -18.00 19.05
CA ASP A 395 6.29 -18.58 18.31
C ASP A 395 4.94 -18.23 18.93
N PHE A 396 3.97 -17.90 18.08
CA PHE A 396 2.68 -17.34 18.47
C PHE A 396 1.52 -18.09 17.80
N LEU A 397 0.48 -18.36 18.57
CA LEU A 397 -0.73 -19.02 18.06
C LEU A 397 -1.58 -18.04 17.28
N LEU A 398 -1.94 -18.42 16.06
CA LEU A 398 -2.88 -17.70 15.21
C LEU A 398 -4.13 -18.55 14.97
N CYS A 399 -5.30 -17.91 15.05
CA CYS A 399 -6.60 -18.52 14.81
C CYS A 399 -6.92 -18.65 13.30
N ASP A 400 -8.06 -19.28 13.00
CA ASP A 400 -8.52 -19.53 11.63
C ASP A 400 -8.80 -18.25 10.82
N GLN A 401 -9.05 -17.11 11.48
CA GLN A 401 -9.28 -15.81 10.81
C GLN A 401 -7.97 -15.04 10.56
N GLU A 402 -6.82 -15.55 10.99
CA GLU A 402 -5.51 -14.90 10.88
C GLU A 402 -4.67 -15.57 9.79
N ILE A 403 -5.34 -16.15 8.78
CA ILE A 403 -4.70 -16.91 7.72
C ILE A 403 -3.80 -16.05 6.82
N LEU A 404 -4.15 -14.79 6.62
CA LEU A 404 -3.34 -13.89 5.79
C LEU A 404 -2.01 -13.55 6.48
N ILE A 405 -1.96 -13.50 7.80
CA ILE A 405 -0.70 -13.34 8.55
C ILE A 405 0.22 -14.53 8.27
N ARG A 406 -0.31 -15.76 8.32
CA ARG A 406 0.45 -16.98 7.96
C ARG A 406 1.01 -16.89 6.54
N HIS A 407 0.17 -16.46 5.61
CA HIS A 407 0.55 -16.30 4.21
C HIS A 407 1.64 -15.24 4.02
N LEU A 408 1.50 -14.04 4.60
CA LEU A 408 2.48 -12.95 4.50
C LEU A 408 3.88 -13.38 4.98
N HIS A 409 3.95 -14.00 6.15
CA HIS A 409 5.21 -14.45 6.73
C HIS A 409 5.83 -15.59 5.94
N LYS A 410 5.02 -16.54 5.45
CA LYS A 410 5.48 -17.60 4.55
C LYS A 410 6.04 -17.03 3.25
N VAL A 411 5.31 -16.13 2.59
CA VAL A 411 5.72 -15.50 1.33
C VAL A 411 7.07 -14.80 1.48
N ASN A 412 7.26 -13.98 2.52
CA ASN A 412 8.55 -13.31 2.76
C ASN A 412 9.70 -14.30 2.91
N ARG A 413 9.51 -15.38 3.67
CA ARG A 413 10.55 -16.41 3.86
C ARG A 413 10.86 -17.16 2.58
N ASP A 414 9.84 -17.45 1.78
CA ASP A 414 10.02 -18.14 0.50
C ASP A 414 10.85 -17.26 -0.46
N PHE A 415 10.54 -15.96 -0.60
CA PHE A 415 11.36 -15.02 -1.39
C PHE A 415 12.83 -14.99 -0.94
N VAL A 416 13.07 -14.85 0.37
CA VAL A 416 14.44 -14.82 0.92
C VAL A 416 15.15 -16.16 0.68
N LYS A 417 14.47 -17.29 0.88
CA LYS A 417 15.03 -18.63 0.64
C LYS A 417 15.38 -18.85 -0.82
N GLU A 418 14.51 -18.44 -1.74
CA GLU A 418 14.75 -18.52 -3.19
C GLU A 418 15.96 -17.67 -3.60
N TYR A 419 16.06 -16.45 -3.09
CA TYR A 419 17.21 -15.58 -3.32
C TYR A 419 18.53 -16.21 -2.85
N HIS A 420 18.58 -16.76 -1.63
CA HIS A 420 19.77 -17.44 -1.14
C HIS A 420 20.13 -18.68 -1.96
N SER A 421 19.12 -19.42 -2.42
CA SER A 421 19.33 -20.62 -3.25
C SER A 421 19.89 -20.25 -4.63
N ALA A 422 19.40 -19.17 -5.24
CA ALA A 422 19.90 -18.67 -6.52
C ALA A 422 21.31 -18.07 -6.42
N ALA A 423 21.69 -17.48 -5.28
CA ALA A 423 23.02 -16.93 -5.05
C ALA A 423 24.10 -18.00 -4.78
N ALA A 424 23.69 -19.24 -4.47
CA ALA A 424 24.60 -20.36 -4.19
C ALA A 424 24.98 -21.16 -5.45
N VAL A 425 24.35 -20.86 -6.59
CA VAL A 425 24.61 -21.44 -7.93
C VAL A 425 25.44 -20.45 -8.73
#